data_AF-A0A1D1YTD0-F1
#
_entry.id   AF-A0A1D1YTD0-F1
#
_cell.length_a   1.000
_cell.length_b   1.000
_cell.length_c   1.000
_cell.angle_alpha   90.00
_cell.angle_beta   90.00
_cell.angle_gamma   90.00
#
_symmetry.space_group_name_H-M   'P 1'
#
loop_
_entity.id
_entity.type
_entity.pdbx_description
1 polymer ?
#
loop_
_entity_poly.entity_id
_entity_poly.type
_entity_poly.pdbx_seq_one_letter_code
_entity_poly.pdbx_strand_id
1 'polypeptide(L)'
;MGNRAAPFLSLLCLQALVLTSGVLSATFTFSNNCKHTLWPGLLSSAGSSPLSTTGFSLDRGESRSVSAPHGWSGRFWGRTHCSTDPATGSFTCATGDCGSGAVECSGSGATPPATLAEFTLDGSDGLDFFDVSLVDGHNLPLLVAPKAGGGGGNSSCRATGCAVDLNGVCP
;
A
#
# COMPACT_ATOMS: atom_id res chain seq x y z
N MET A 1 -9.01 22.15 -73.32
CA MET A 1 -8.43 23.30 -72.58
C MET A 1 -9.37 23.68 -71.43
N GLY A 2 -8.87 23.76 -70.20
CA GLY A 2 -9.46 24.61 -69.16
C GLY A 2 -10.12 23.93 -67.95
N ASN A 3 -9.31 23.72 -66.92
CA ASN A 3 -9.56 23.40 -65.51
C ASN A 3 -10.97 23.61 -64.92
N ARG A 4 -11.41 22.62 -64.12
CA ARG A 4 -12.19 22.88 -62.90
C ARG A 4 -11.52 22.18 -61.72
N ALA A 5 -10.94 22.99 -60.84
CA ALA A 5 -10.46 22.58 -59.53
C ALA A 5 -11.64 22.47 -58.56
N ALA A 6 -11.74 21.35 -57.86
CA ALA A 6 -12.43 21.25 -56.58
C ALA A 6 -11.57 20.32 -55.71
N PRO A 7 -10.90 20.81 -54.66
CA PRO A 7 -10.06 19.97 -53.83
C PRO A 7 -10.96 19.06 -53.00
N PHE A 8 -10.64 17.78 -53.09
CA PHE A 8 -11.20 16.69 -52.32
C PHE A 8 -11.17 16.99 -50.82
N LEU A 9 -12.25 16.60 -50.13
CA LEU A 9 -12.32 16.47 -48.69
C LEU A 9 -11.05 15.78 -48.16
N SER A 10 -10.17 16.53 -47.51
CA SER A 10 -9.13 15.96 -46.67
C SER A 10 -9.53 16.18 -45.22
N LEU A 11 -10.42 15.30 -44.74
CA LEU A 11 -10.66 15.14 -43.31
C LEU A 11 -9.42 14.41 -42.75
N LEU A 12 -8.36 15.18 -42.47
CA LEU A 12 -7.16 14.66 -41.84
C LEU A 12 -7.51 14.28 -40.40
N CYS A 13 -7.94 13.03 -40.21
CA CYS A 13 -8.13 12.41 -38.91
C CYS A 13 -6.75 12.29 -38.26
N LEU A 14 -6.37 13.29 -37.48
CA LEU A 14 -5.14 13.30 -36.69
C LEU A 14 -5.32 12.26 -35.57
N GLN A 15 -5.06 10.99 -35.87
CA GLN A 15 -5.01 9.95 -34.86
C GLN A 15 -3.77 10.20 -34.00
N ALA A 16 -3.97 10.84 -32.84
CA ALA A 16 -2.98 10.91 -31.80
C ALA A 16 -2.65 9.48 -31.37
N LEU A 17 -1.46 9.00 -31.75
CA LEU A 17 -0.92 7.75 -31.26
C LEU A 17 -0.62 7.94 -29.77
N VAL A 18 -1.58 7.59 -28.92
CA VAL A 18 -1.38 7.60 -27.46
C VAL A 18 -0.45 6.43 -27.14
N LEU A 19 0.85 6.73 -27.05
CA LEU A 19 1.83 5.83 -26.46
C LEU A 19 1.47 5.68 -24.99
N THR A 20 0.75 4.61 -24.65
CA THR A 20 0.54 4.22 -23.25
C THR A 20 1.85 3.62 -22.75
N SER A 21 2.70 4.44 -22.14
CA SER A 21 3.76 3.94 -21.28
C SER A 21 3.08 3.21 -20.13
N GLY A 22 3.18 1.88 -20.10
CA GLY A 22 2.73 1.10 -18.96
C GLY A 22 3.50 1.55 -17.73
N VAL A 23 2.81 2.17 -16.77
CA VAL A 23 3.40 2.48 -15.47
C VAL A 23 3.61 1.16 -14.76
N LEU A 24 4.87 0.77 -14.52
CA LEU A 24 5.19 -0.35 -13.65
C LEU A 24 4.73 0.03 -12.23
N SER A 25 3.69 -0.63 -11.74
CA SER A 25 3.12 -0.40 -10.41
C SER A 25 3.16 -1.71 -9.63
N ALA A 26 3.66 -1.65 -8.40
CA ALA A 26 3.53 -2.77 -7.48
C ALA A 26 2.11 -2.82 -6.92
N THR A 27 1.61 -4.02 -6.66
CA THR A 27 0.31 -4.20 -6.00
C THR A 27 0.51 -4.90 -4.67
N PHE A 28 0.17 -4.20 -3.60
CA PHE A 28 0.11 -4.77 -2.26
C PHE A 28 -1.26 -5.38 -2.03
N THR A 29 -1.30 -6.64 -1.60
CA THR A 29 -2.55 -7.30 -1.19
C THR A 29 -2.51 -7.53 0.31
N PHE A 30 -3.39 -6.86 1.03
CA PHE A 30 -3.57 -6.99 2.46
C PHE A 30 -4.59 -8.09 2.71
N SER A 31 -4.28 -9.04 3.58
CA SER A 31 -5.16 -10.15 3.94
C SER A 31 -5.26 -10.28 5.44
N ASN A 32 -6.48 -10.23 5.99
CA ASN A 32 -6.71 -10.39 7.41
C ASN A 32 -6.99 -11.86 7.76
N ASN A 33 -5.98 -12.56 8.29
CA ASN A 33 -6.13 -13.92 8.81
C ASN A 33 -6.40 -13.98 10.32
N CYS A 34 -6.51 -12.83 10.99
CA CYS A 34 -6.83 -12.73 12.41
C CYS A 34 -8.32 -13.04 12.66
N LYS A 35 -8.68 -13.28 13.92
CA LYS A 35 -10.06 -13.64 14.30
C LYS A 35 -10.98 -12.43 14.47
N HIS A 36 -10.48 -11.22 14.29
CA HIS A 36 -11.18 -9.94 14.48
C HIS A 36 -10.88 -8.99 13.32
N THR A 37 -11.71 -7.96 13.14
CA THR A 37 -11.48 -6.90 12.15
C THR A 37 -10.19 -6.14 12.49
N LEU A 38 -9.41 -5.85 11.47
CA LEU A 38 -8.21 -5.02 11.54
C LEU A 38 -8.46 -3.73 10.77
N TRP A 39 -7.70 -2.70 11.11
CA TRP A 39 -7.67 -1.47 10.32
C TRP A 39 -6.25 -1.17 9.86
N PRO A 40 -5.83 -1.64 8.68
CA PRO A 40 -4.53 -1.27 8.14
C PRO A 40 -4.36 0.26 8.09
N GLY A 41 -3.16 0.71 8.44
CA GLY A 41 -2.67 2.07 8.25
C GLY A 41 -1.53 2.07 7.24
N LEU A 42 -1.49 3.08 6.37
CA LEU A 42 -0.53 3.19 5.29
C LEU A 42 0.07 4.59 5.27
N LEU A 43 1.39 4.67 5.19
CA LEU A 43 2.12 5.93 5.15
C LEU A 43 3.16 5.90 4.02
N SER A 44 3.02 6.79 3.05
CA SER A 44 4.10 7.09 2.10
C SER A 44 5.22 7.86 2.79
N SER A 45 6.47 7.50 2.53
CA SER A 45 7.66 8.24 2.98
C SER A 45 7.69 9.66 2.39
N ALA A 46 8.42 10.57 3.03
CA ALA A 46 8.63 11.91 2.51
C ALA A 46 9.21 11.85 1.07
N GLY A 47 8.60 12.59 0.15
CA GLY A 47 8.98 12.60 -1.27
C GLY A 47 8.42 11.45 -2.11
N SER A 48 7.81 10.42 -1.50
CA SER A 48 7.08 9.39 -2.24
C SER A 48 5.66 9.85 -2.60
N SER A 49 5.16 9.43 -3.76
CA SER A 49 3.79 9.71 -4.15
C SER A 49 2.78 9.12 -3.16
N PRO A 50 1.64 9.80 -2.92
CA PRO A 50 0.60 9.26 -2.04
C PRO A 50 -0.05 8.02 -2.66
N LEU A 51 -0.47 7.09 -1.79
CA LEU A 51 -1.34 5.99 -2.18
C LEU A 51 -2.80 6.46 -2.27
N SER A 52 -3.67 5.63 -2.86
CA SER A 52 -5.11 5.93 -2.98
C SER A 52 -5.86 5.95 -1.64
N THR A 53 -5.24 5.46 -0.57
CA THR A 53 -5.77 5.42 0.81
C THR A 53 -4.60 5.37 1.79
N THR A 54 -4.80 5.92 2.97
CA THR A 54 -3.90 5.90 4.13
C THR A 54 -4.46 5.05 5.28
N GLY A 55 -5.68 4.53 5.17
CA GLY A 55 -6.22 3.56 6.12
C GLY A 55 -7.62 3.08 5.75
N PHE A 56 -7.93 1.84 6.14
CA PHE A 56 -9.21 1.21 5.84
C PHE A 56 -9.53 0.11 6.87
N SER A 57 -10.80 -0.34 6.92
CA SER A 57 -11.19 -1.57 7.63
C SER A 57 -10.93 -2.80 6.76
N LEU A 58 -10.56 -3.91 7.40
CA LEU A 58 -10.38 -5.20 6.77
C LEU A 58 -10.95 -6.29 7.69
N ASP A 59 -12.12 -6.82 7.35
CA ASP A 59 -12.82 -7.81 8.14
C ASP A 59 -12.09 -9.16 8.15
N ARG A 60 -12.49 -10.04 9.07
CA ARG A 60 -11.91 -11.39 9.17
C ARG A 60 -12.03 -12.13 7.83
N GLY A 61 -10.90 -12.61 7.32
CA GLY A 61 -10.81 -13.35 6.06
C GLY A 61 -10.91 -12.46 4.81
N GLU A 62 -11.09 -11.15 4.98
CA GLU A 62 -11.14 -10.21 3.86
C GLU A 62 -9.72 -9.97 3.32
N SER A 63 -9.65 -9.64 2.03
CA SER A 63 -8.45 -9.12 1.39
C SER A 63 -8.76 -7.88 0.57
N ARG A 64 -7.84 -6.92 0.58
CA ARG A 64 -7.93 -5.69 -0.20
C ARG A 64 -6.59 -5.38 -0.84
N SER A 65 -6.60 -4.94 -2.09
CA SER A 65 -5.39 -4.54 -2.81
C SER A 65 -5.25 -3.01 -2.88
N VAL A 66 -4.01 -2.54 -2.82
CA VAL A 66 -3.63 -1.14 -3.04
C VAL A 66 -2.45 -1.12 -4.01
N SER A 67 -2.57 -0.34 -5.07
CA SER A 67 -1.49 -0.11 -6.03
C SER A 67 -0.54 0.96 -5.51
N ALA A 68 0.75 0.69 -5.61
CA ALA A 68 1.81 1.64 -5.33
C ALA A 68 2.53 2.02 -6.63
N PRO A 69 2.84 3.31 -6.84
CA PRO A 69 3.56 3.74 -8.03
C PRO A 69 4.99 3.19 -8.03
N HIS A 70 5.61 3.22 -9.20
CA HIS A 70 7.05 2.96 -9.36
C HIS A 70 7.88 3.81 -8.39
N GLY A 71 8.93 3.23 -7.80
CA GLY A 71 9.81 3.97 -6.89
C GLY A 71 9.20 4.32 -5.53
N TRP A 72 8.03 3.75 -5.18
CA TRP A 72 7.36 4.09 -3.93
C TRP A 72 8.12 3.57 -2.71
N SER A 73 8.25 4.41 -1.69
CA SER A 73 8.71 4.02 -0.36
C SER A 73 7.66 4.39 0.69
N GLY A 74 7.56 3.55 1.72
CA GLY A 74 6.66 3.79 2.84
C GLY A 74 6.53 2.58 3.74
N ARG A 75 5.53 2.64 4.62
CA ARG A 75 5.29 1.61 5.63
C ARG A 75 3.81 1.35 5.85
N PHE A 76 3.52 0.13 6.26
CA PHE A 76 2.20 -0.35 6.64
C PHE A 76 2.21 -0.92 8.06
N TRP A 77 1.07 -0.87 8.72
CA TRP A 77 0.85 -1.52 10.02
C TRP A 77 -0.62 -1.89 10.19
N GLY A 78 -0.91 -2.76 11.16
CA GLY A 78 -2.28 -3.10 11.54
C GLY A 78 -2.70 -2.37 12.81
N ARG A 79 -3.92 -1.83 12.82
CA ARG A 79 -4.58 -1.31 14.03
C ARG A 79 -5.62 -2.30 14.53
N THR A 80 -5.75 -2.39 15.86
CA THR A 80 -6.67 -3.34 16.52
C THR A 80 -7.61 -2.64 17.48
N HIS A 81 -8.76 -3.26 17.73
CA HIS A 81 -9.74 -2.81 18.74
C HIS A 81 -10.12 -1.34 18.53
N CYS A 82 -10.44 -1.00 17.28
CA CYS A 82 -10.83 0.35 16.93
C CYS A 82 -12.34 0.57 17.06
N SER A 83 -12.73 1.80 17.38
CA SER A 83 -14.13 2.22 17.47
C SER A 83 -14.28 3.70 17.18
N THR A 84 -15.47 4.09 16.71
CA THR A 84 -15.87 5.49 16.63
C THR A 84 -16.66 5.87 17.87
N ASP A 85 -16.21 6.90 18.58
CA ASP A 85 -16.93 7.50 19.69
C ASP A 85 -18.26 8.11 19.16
N PRO A 86 -19.43 7.69 19.66
CA PRO A 86 -20.71 8.19 19.15
C PRO A 86 -21.00 9.66 19.49
N ALA A 87 -20.39 10.22 20.53
CA ALA A 87 -20.59 11.60 20.96
C ALA A 87 -19.69 12.57 20.19
N THR A 88 -18.45 12.16 19.90
CA THR A 88 -17.46 13.04 19.22
C THR A 88 -17.27 12.72 17.74
N GLY A 89 -17.66 11.52 17.29
CA GLY A 89 -17.37 11.01 15.95
C GLY A 89 -15.90 10.61 15.74
N SER A 90 -15.06 10.69 16.78
CA SER A 90 -13.64 10.38 16.70
C SER A 90 -13.40 8.89 16.60
N PHE A 91 -12.62 8.45 15.60
CA PHE A 91 -12.16 7.08 15.46
C PHE A 91 -10.81 6.90 16.14
N THR A 92 -10.73 5.95 17.06
CA THR A 92 -9.51 5.61 17.80
C THR A 92 -9.32 4.10 17.90
N CYS A 93 -8.06 3.68 18.04
CA CYS A 93 -7.65 2.28 18.17
C CYS A 93 -6.86 2.04 19.45
N ALA A 94 -6.96 0.84 20.03
CA ALA A 94 -6.19 0.49 21.21
C ALA A 94 -4.69 0.29 20.91
N THR A 95 -4.35 -0.21 19.71
CA THR A 95 -2.95 -0.36 19.27
C THR A 95 -2.77 0.17 17.85
N GLY A 96 -1.58 0.69 17.56
CA GLY A 96 -1.21 1.21 16.25
C GLY A 96 -1.98 2.46 15.82
N ASP A 97 -2.71 3.12 16.71
CA ASP A 97 -3.52 4.29 16.38
C ASP A 97 -2.66 5.39 15.72
N CYS A 98 -3.20 6.05 14.69
CA CYS A 98 -2.48 7.09 13.97
C CYS A 98 -2.89 8.51 14.35
N GLY A 99 -3.74 8.68 15.36
CA GLY A 99 -4.08 9.98 15.94
C GLY A 99 -4.84 10.92 15.02
N SER A 100 -5.32 10.46 13.87
CA SER A 100 -6.07 11.29 12.91
C SER A 100 -7.52 11.53 13.34
N GLY A 101 -8.04 10.73 14.28
CA GLY A 101 -9.46 10.71 14.62
C GLY A 101 -10.34 10.10 13.53
N ALA A 102 -9.76 9.46 12.52
CA ALA A 102 -10.46 8.87 11.38
C ALA A 102 -9.87 7.51 10.98
N VAL A 103 -10.62 6.74 10.18
CA VAL A 103 -10.09 5.49 9.59
C VAL A 103 -8.89 5.78 8.69
N GLU A 104 -8.93 6.86 7.92
CA GLU A 104 -7.78 7.36 7.16
C GLU A 104 -6.74 8.00 8.10
N CYS A 105 -5.46 7.67 7.91
CA CYS A 105 -4.38 8.20 8.75
C CYS A 105 -3.84 9.55 8.31
N SER A 106 -4.19 10.02 7.10
CA SER A 106 -3.95 11.39 6.64
C SER A 106 -2.48 11.86 6.75
N GLY A 107 -1.53 10.94 6.53
CA GLY A 107 -0.09 11.21 6.61
C GLY A 107 0.51 11.05 8.01
N SER A 108 -0.28 10.67 9.02
CA SER A 108 0.23 10.31 10.34
C SER A 108 0.71 8.85 10.38
N GLY A 109 1.78 8.61 11.14
CA GLY A 109 2.29 7.27 11.43
C GLY A 109 1.59 6.61 12.62
N ALA A 110 1.86 5.33 12.82
CA ALA A 110 1.40 4.58 13.98
C ALA A 110 1.99 5.15 15.28
N THR A 111 1.18 5.18 16.33
CA THR A 111 1.63 5.33 17.72
C THR A 111 2.14 3.96 18.19
N PRO A 112 3.40 3.82 18.62
CA PRO A 112 3.93 2.57 19.18
C PRO A 112 3.15 2.08 20.41
N PRO A 113 3.07 0.75 20.63
CA PRO A 113 3.73 -0.30 19.88
C PRO A 113 3.01 -0.67 18.57
N ALA A 114 3.77 -0.88 17.49
CA ALA A 114 3.24 -1.34 16.21
C ALA A 114 4.29 -2.17 15.44
N THR A 115 3.90 -3.36 14.99
CA THR A 115 4.69 -4.11 14.01
C THR A 115 4.55 -3.45 12.64
N LEU A 116 5.69 -3.14 12.01
CA LEU A 116 5.74 -2.43 10.74
C LEU A 116 6.13 -3.36 9.60
N ALA A 117 5.54 -3.13 8.43
CA ALA A 117 6.04 -3.64 7.15
C ALA A 117 6.58 -2.46 6.35
N GLU A 118 7.87 -2.46 6.04
CA GLU A 118 8.56 -1.33 5.42
C GLU A 118 9.01 -1.68 4.01
N PHE A 119 8.91 -0.73 3.08
CA PHE A 119 9.16 -0.96 1.66
C PHE A 119 9.95 0.21 1.04
N THR A 120 10.86 -0.14 0.14
CA THR A 120 11.50 0.76 -0.82
C THR A 120 11.53 0.04 -2.16
N LEU A 121 10.65 0.45 -3.07
CA LEU A 121 10.57 -0.12 -4.42
C LEU A 121 11.50 0.62 -5.37
N ASP A 122 12.07 -0.08 -6.36
CA ASP A 122 13.06 0.47 -7.31
C ASP A 122 14.17 1.27 -6.60
N GLY A 123 14.75 0.67 -5.55
CA GLY A 123 15.82 1.25 -4.74
C GLY A 123 17.19 1.13 -5.41
N SER A 124 18.23 0.82 -4.60
CA SER A 124 19.58 0.59 -5.12
C SER A 124 19.58 -0.48 -6.21
N ASP A 125 20.23 -0.18 -7.33
CA ASP A 125 20.37 -1.08 -8.49
C ASP A 125 19.02 -1.55 -9.08
N GLY A 126 17.94 -0.78 -8.86
CA GLY A 126 16.59 -1.12 -9.31
C GLY A 126 15.96 -2.30 -8.56
N LEU A 127 16.46 -2.60 -7.36
CA LEU A 127 15.95 -3.68 -6.51
C LEU A 127 14.88 -3.16 -5.55
N ASP A 128 13.90 -4.02 -5.28
CA ASP A 128 12.92 -3.80 -4.22
C ASP A 128 13.48 -4.31 -2.88
N PHE A 129 13.37 -3.47 -1.84
CA PHE A 129 13.74 -3.79 -0.46
C PHE A 129 12.48 -3.77 0.40
N PHE A 130 12.34 -4.77 1.26
CA PHE A 130 11.26 -4.83 2.22
C PHE A 130 11.63 -5.65 3.45
N ASP A 131 11.05 -5.31 4.58
CA ASP A 131 11.25 -6.01 5.85
C ASP A 131 10.02 -5.91 6.75
N VAL A 132 10.05 -6.69 7.83
CA VAL A 132 9.11 -6.55 8.94
C VAL A 132 9.92 -6.13 10.16
N SER A 133 9.57 -4.99 10.72
CA SER A 133 10.31 -4.32 11.77
C SER A 133 9.53 -4.30 13.08
N LEU A 134 10.25 -4.58 14.18
CA LEU A 134 9.77 -4.48 15.55
C LEU A 134 10.48 -3.36 16.32
N VAL A 135 11.14 -2.44 15.60
CA VAL A 135 11.81 -1.27 16.22
C VAL A 135 10.81 -0.44 17.02
N ASP A 136 9.59 -0.28 16.48
CA ASP A 136 8.48 0.41 17.12
C ASP A 136 7.61 -0.55 17.96
N GLY A 137 8.14 -1.72 18.35
CA GLY A 137 7.45 -2.71 19.18
C GLY A 137 6.57 -3.70 18.40
N HIS A 138 5.76 -4.45 19.14
CA HIS A 138 4.88 -5.49 18.59
C HIS A 138 3.44 -5.29 19.04
N ASN A 139 2.51 -5.47 18.11
CA ASN A 139 1.08 -5.54 18.42
C ASN A 139 0.38 -6.70 17.69
N LEU A 140 0.80 -7.02 16.47
CA LEU A 140 0.23 -8.07 15.64
C LEU A 140 1.32 -8.89 14.95
N PRO A 141 1.12 -10.22 14.81
CA PRO A 141 1.91 -11.01 13.88
C PRO A 141 1.69 -10.53 12.44
N LEU A 142 2.78 -10.37 11.69
CA LEU A 142 2.75 -9.87 10.32
C LEU A 142 3.73 -10.64 9.42
N LEU A 143 3.30 -10.91 8.19
CA LEU A 143 4.09 -11.57 7.15
C LEU A 143 3.99 -10.78 5.84
N VAL A 144 5.14 -10.51 5.21
CA VAL A 144 5.24 -10.00 3.84
C VAL A 144 5.78 -11.13 2.96
N ALA A 145 5.00 -11.53 1.97
CA ALA A 145 5.37 -12.57 1.02
C ALA A 145 5.31 -12.01 -0.42
N PRO A 146 6.46 -11.86 -1.10
CA PRO A 146 6.47 -11.42 -2.49
C PRO A 146 5.81 -12.48 -3.39
N LYS A 147 4.91 -12.05 -4.26
CA LYS A 147 4.33 -12.91 -5.29
C LYS A 147 5.21 -12.84 -6.54
N ALA A 148 5.75 -13.97 -6.98
CA ALA A 148 6.57 -14.02 -8.19
C ALA A 148 5.81 -13.42 -9.37
N GLY A 149 6.35 -12.36 -9.98
CA GLY A 149 5.85 -11.83 -11.25
C GLY A 149 6.07 -12.87 -12.36
N GLY A 150 5.13 -12.95 -13.30
CA GLY A 150 5.13 -13.93 -14.41
C GLY A 150 6.30 -13.84 -15.41
N GLY A 151 7.35 -13.08 -15.10
CA GLY A 151 8.57 -13.00 -15.90
C GLY A 151 9.80 -13.13 -15.01
N GLY A 152 10.42 -14.31 -15.00
CA GLY A 152 11.82 -14.50 -14.61
C GLY A 152 12.24 -14.02 -13.21
N GLY A 153 11.31 -14.00 -12.23
CA GLY A 153 11.63 -13.60 -10.86
C GLY A 153 12.79 -14.44 -10.31
N ASN A 154 13.88 -13.76 -9.96
CA ASN A 154 15.05 -14.40 -9.37
C ASN A 154 14.61 -15.06 -8.04
N SER A 155 15.11 -16.27 -7.76
CA SER A 155 14.75 -17.09 -6.58
C SER A 155 15.11 -16.48 -5.21
N SER A 156 15.53 -15.20 -5.18
CA SER A 156 16.04 -14.48 -4.02
C SER A 156 14.97 -13.77 -3.19
N CYS A 157 13.79 -13.47 -3.75
CA CYS A 157 12.73 -12.76 -3.01
C CYS A 157 12.02 -13.73 -2.04
N ARG A 158 12.42 -13.71 -0.77
CA ARG A 158 11.86 -14.55 0.29
C ARG A 158 10.84 -13.79 1.11
N ALA A 159 9.88 -14.51 1.69
CA ALA A 159 8.98 -13.93 2.66
C ALA A 159 9.75 -13.53 3.93
N THR A 160 9.31 -12.45 4.58
CA THR A 160 9.84 -11.94 5.85
C THR A 160 8.68 -11.61 6.79
N GLY A 161 8.87 -11.80 8.09
CA GLY A 161 7.79 -11.59 9.04
C GLY A 161 8.11 -11.96 10.48
N CYS A 162 7.26 -11.46 11.37
CA CYS A 162 7.13 -11.92 12.74
C CYS A 162 5.78 -12.62 12.86
N ALA A 163 5.76 -13.94 12.65
CA ALA A 163 4.52 -14.72 12.57
C ALA A 163 4.03 -15.26 13.94
N VAL A 164 4.74 -14.92 15.02
CA VAL A 164 4.43 -15.37 16.38
C VAL A 164 3.82 -14.23 17.19
N ASP A 165 2.94 -14.57 18.12
CA ASP A 165 2.40 -13.61 19.08
C ASP A 165 3.42 -13.38 20.20
N LEU A 166 4.07 -12.22 20.16
CA LEU A 166 5.06 -11.84 21.17
C LEU A 166 4.42 -11.20 22.41
N ASN A 167 3.12 -10.86 22.37
CA ASN A 167 2.46 -10.19 23.49
C ASN A 167 2.44 -11.06 24.76
N GLY A 168 2.31 -12.38 24.61
CA GLY A 168 2.27 -13.33 25.73
C GLY A 168 3.63 -13.56 26.43
N VAL A 169 4.73 -13.07 25.86
CA VAL A 169 6.09 -13.21 26.39
C VAL A 169 6.80 -11.86 26.58
N CYS A 170 6.06 -10.76 26.47
CA CYS A 170 6.56 -9.42 26.74
C CYS A 170 6.90 -9.29 28.25
N PRO A 171 8.13 -8.88 28.62
CA PRO A 171 8.61 -8.85 30.01
C PRO A 171 7.92 -7.83 30.91
#